data_AF-A0A3E2NE12-F1
#
_entry.id   AF-A0A3E2NE12-F1
#
_cell.length_a   1.000
_cell.length_b   1.000
_cell.length_c   1.000
_cell.angle_alpha   90.00
_cell.angle_beta   90.00
_cell.angle_gamma   90.00
#
_symmetry.space_group_name_H-M   'P 1'
#
loop_
_entity.id
_entity.type
_entity.pdbx_description
1 polymer ?
#
loop_
_entity_poly.entity_id
_entity_poly.type
_entity_poly.pdbx_seq_one_letter_code
_entity_poly.pdbx_strand_id
1 'polypeptide(L)'
;MSSNNPETYLQKALKNQGLEDTPARMKENWIDGDYKYTVRVHEGNSTYTDADSIYRVSRKSTVVDEFGQGRGLEYLGTDGNWYQESVLKEFYKDGSINPLFNESASKMTHIPLGGGK
;
A
#
# COMPACT_ATOMS: atom_id res chain seq x y z
N MET A 1 3.06 5.94 -21.03
CA MET A 1 2.90 6.25 -19.59
C MET A 1 3.03 4.92 -18.86
N SER A 2 4.08 4.74 -18.06
CA SER A 2 4.28 3.51 -17.30
C SER A 2 3.36 3.54 -16.09
N SER A 3 2.12 3.05 -16.24
CA SER A 3 1.19 2.91 -15.13
C SER A 3 1.77 1.93 -14.10
N ASN A 4 1.90 2.36 -12.84
CA ASN A 4 2.34 1.47 -11.77
C ASN A 4 1.27 0.38 -11.58
N ASN A 5 1.58 -0.88 -11.91
CA ASN A 5 0.66 -2.00 -11.65
C ASN A 5 0.98 -2.61 -10.27
N PRO A 6 0.06 -2.57 -9.28
CA PRO A 6 0.28 -3.17 -7.98
C PRO A 6 0.62 -4.65 -8.01
N GLU A 7 0.08 -5.40 -8.98
CA GLU A 7 0.33 -6.83 -9.13
C GLU A 7 1.81 -7.12 -9.41
N THR A 8 2.49 -6.26 -10.17
CA THR A 8 3.93 -6.40 -10.41
C THR A 8 4.75 -6.32 -9.11
N TYR A 9 4.31 -5.52 -8.14
CA TYR A 9 4.96 -5.44 -6.83
C TYR A 9 4.68 -6.70 -5.99
N LEU A 10 3.46 -7.24 -6.04
CA LEU A 10 3.14 -8.52 -5.38
C LEU A 10 3.99 -9.66 -5.96
N GLN A 11 4.07 -9.78 -7.28
CA GLN A 11 4.88 -10.81 -7.94
C GLN A 11 6.37 -10.69 -7.62
N LYS A 12 6.91 -9.46 -7.56
CA LYS A 12 8.29 -9.22 -7.09
C LYS A 12 8.48 -9.67 -5.64
N ALA A 13 7.52 -9.35 -4.77
CA ALA A 13 7.56 -9.75 -3.36
C ALA A 13 7.53 -11.28 -3.16
N LEU A 14 6.73 -11.99 -3.96
CA LEU A 14 6.70 -13.46 -3.96
C LEU A 14 8.02 -14.03 -4.45
N LYS A 15 8.52 -13.53 -5.58
CA LYS A 15 9.79 -13.96 -6.18
C LYS A 15 10.98 -13.76 -5.23
N ASN A 16 11.07 -12.64 -4.53
CA ASN A 16 12.13 -12.37 -3.56
C ASN A 16 12.17 -13.40 -2.42
N GLN A 17 11.00 -13.93 -2.05
CA GLN A 17 10.86 -14.92 -0.98
C GLN A 17 10.85 -16.37 -1.49
N GLY A 18 10.96 -16.59 -2.80
CA GLY A 18 10.85 -17.93 -3.40
C GLY A 18 9.47 -18.57 -3.25
N LEU A 19 8.41 -17.76 -3.24
CA LEU A 19 7.03 -18.20 -3.08
C LEU A 19 6.32 -18.26 -4.44
N GLU A 20 5.56 -19.31 -4.69
CA GLU A 20 4.72 -19.45 -5.88
C GLU A 20 3.29 -18.92 -5.64
N ASP A 21 2.74 -19.20 -4.46
CA ASP A 21 1.44 -18.72 -4.01
C ASP A 21 1.56 -17.60 -2.99
N THR A 22 0.50 -16.80 -2.83
CA THR A 22 0.46 -15.73 -1.83
C THR A 22 0.05 -16.27 -0.46
N PRO A 23 0.96 -16.34 0.54
CA PRO A 23 0.60 -16.85 1.86
C PRO A 23 -0.20 -15.82 2.65
N ALA A 24 -1.08 -16.31 3.52
CA ALA A 24 -1.75 -15.47 4.49
C ALA A 24 -0.71 -14.72 5.34
N ARG A 25 -0.87 -13.40 5.47
CA ARG A 25 0.03 -12.52 6.25
C ARG A 25 1.44 -12.35 5.70
N MET A 26 1.68 -12.63 4.41
CA MET A 26 2.94 -12.30 3.73
C MET A 26 3.35 -10.84 4.00
N LYS A 27 4.64 -10.61 4.23
CA LYS A 27 5.21 -9.27 4.25
C LYS A 27 6.62 -9.30 3.71
N GLU A 28 6.89 -8.46 2.72
CA GLU A 28 8.20 -8.34 2.11
C GLU A 28 8.61 -6.88 1.98
N ASN A 29 9.91 -6.62 2.16
CA ASN A 29 10.47 -5.27 2.09
C ASN A 29 11.76 -5.29 1.28
N TRP A 30 11.89 -4.36 0.36
CA TRP A 30 13.13 -4.17 -0.40
C TRP A 30 13.38 -2.68 -0.66
N ILE A 31 14.63 -2.36 -1.01
CA ILE A 31 15.02 -1.02 -1.45
C ILE A 31 15.21 -1.07 -2.96
N ASP A 32 14.68 -0.07 -3.66
CA ASP A 32 14.84 0.11 -5.10
C ASP A 32 14.95 1.61 -5.38
N GLY A 33 16.13 2.05 -5.81
CA GLY A 33 16.49 3.47 -5.86
C GLY A 33 16.32 4.17 -4.50
N ASP A 34 15.62 5.30 -4.52
CA ASP A 34 15.40 6.16 -3.35
C ASP A 34 14.18 5.76 -2.50
N TYR A 35 13.64 4.55 -2.70
CA TYR A 35 12.45 4.10 -2.01
C TYR A 35 12.64 2.75 -1.35
N LYS A 36 12.17 2.65 -0.10
CA LYS A 36 11.88 1.38 0.56
C LYS A 36 10.44 0.99 0.26
N TYR A 37 10.26 -0.13 -0.40
CA TYR A 37 8.95 -0.71 -0.69
C TYR A 37 8.55 -1.72 0.38
N THR A 38 7.26 -1.85 0.62
CA THR A 38 6.69 -2.92 1.45
C THR A 38 5.41 -3.43 0.81
N VAL A 39 5.35 -4.74 0.54
CA VAL A 39 4.11 -5.43 0.19
C VAL A 39 3.67 -6.23 1.40
N ARG A 40 2.42 -6.04 1.82
CA ARG A 40 1.85 -6.77 2.95
C ARG A 40 0.49 -7.32 2.59
N VAL A 41 0.30 -8.60 2.86
CA VAL A 41 -0.98 -9.31 2.83
C VAL A 41 -1.57 -9.30 4.23
N HIS A 42 -2.86 -9.04 4.35
CA HIS A 42 -3.59 -9.16 5.61
C HIS A 42 -5.09 -9.37 5.36
N GLU A 43 -5.83 -9.61 6.43
CA GLU A 43 -7.28 -9.70 6.40
C GLU A 43 -7.88 -8.38 5.90
N GLY A 44 -8.94 -8.45 5.10
CA GLY A 44 -9.68 -7.27 4.69
C GLY A 44 -10.37 -6.60 5.87
N ASN A 45 -10.66 -5.31 5.69
CA ASN A 45 -11.44 -4.53 6.64
C ASN A 45 -12.69 -4.05 5.91
N SER A 46 -13.87 -4.42 6.43
CA SER A 46 -15.18 -4.12 5.84
C SER A 46 -15.47 -2.62 5.69
N THR A 47 -14.73 -1.75 6.38
CA THR A 47 -14.77 -0.29 6.12
C THR A 47 -14.25 0.06 4.71
N TYR A 48 -13.32 -0.73 4.16
CA TYR A 48 -12.61 -0.38 2.92
C TYR A 48 -12.76 -1.43 1.81
N THR A 49 -13.13 -2.67 2.14
CA THR A 49 -13.22 -3.78 1.18
C THR A 49 -14.08 -4.92 1.71
N ASP A 50 -14.79 -5.61 0.82
CA ASP A 50 -15.53 -6.84 1.14
C ASP A 50 -14.69 -8.11 0.99
N ALA A 51 -13.42 -7.97 0.58
CA ALA A 51 -12.53 -9.12 0.39
C ALA A 51 -12.05 -9.69 1.73
N ASP A 52 -12.04 -11.01 1.87
CA ASP A 52 -11.51 -11.67 3.08
C ASP A 52 -10.01 -11.41 3.28
N SER A 53 -9.27 -11.28 2.19
CA SER A 53 -7.85 -10.97 2.22
C SER A 53 -7.48 -9.97 1.14
N ILE A 54 -6.59 -9.06 1.51
CA ILE A 54 -6.06 -8.02 0.63
C ILE A 54 -4.55 -8.00 0.71
N TYR A 55 -3.95 -7.34 -0.27
CA TYR A 55 -2.59 -6.84 -0.16
C TYR A 55 -2.56 -5.32 -0.33
N ARG A 56 -1.54 -4.70 0.27
CA ARG A 56 -1.24 -3.29 0.10
C ARG A 56 0.23 -3.15 -0.29
N VAL A 57 0.50 -2.27 -1.24
CA VAL A 57 1.86 -1.87 -1.63
C VAL A 57 2.09 -0.48 -1.07
N SER A 58 3.18 -0.32 -0.31
CA SER A 58 3.60 0.97 0.21
C SER A 58 5.03 1.27 -0.17
N ARG A 59 5.37 2.56 -0.22
CA ARG A 59 6.74 3.04 -0.38
C ARG A 59 7.03 4.17 0.60
N LYS A 60 8.29 4.29 1.00
CA LYS A 60 8.81 5.41 1.79
C LYS A 60 10.14 5.86 1.20
N SER A 61 10.26 7.16 0.95
CA SER A 61 11.53 7.77 0.52
C SER A 61 12.64 7.46 1.55
N THR A 62 13.79 7.00 1.07
CA THR A 62 15.01 6.86 1.86
C THR A 62 15.76 8.20 1.94
N VAL A 63 15.48 9.11 1.01
CA VAL A 63 15.98 10.49 1.01
C VAL A 63 15.17 11.33 2.00
N VAL A 64 15.89 12.11 2.79
CA VAL A 64 15.39 13.10 3.75
C VAL A 64 15.83 14.50 3.30
N ASP A 65 15.13 15.53 3.77
CA ASP A 65 15.54 16.91 3.54
C ASP A 65 16.73 17.33 4.43
N GLU A 66 17.14 18.59 4.32
CA GLU A 66 18.24 19.19 5.09
C GLU A 66 18.04 19.16 6.62
N PHE A 67 16.78 18.98 7.07
CA PHE A 67 16.40 18.87 8.47
C PHE A 67 16.19 17.41 8.91
N GLY A 68 16.47 16.44 8.03
CA GLY A 68 16.26 15.01 8.31
C GLY A 68 14.80 14.58 8.24
N GLN A 69 13.89 15.40 7.71
CA GLN A 69 12.48 15.08 7.57
C GLN A 69 12.23 14.30 6.26
N GLY A 70 11.54 13.17 6.39
CA GLY A 70 11.11 12.35 5.26
C GLY A 70 9.72 12.73 4.75
N ARG A 71 9.40 12.32 3.52
CA ARG A 71 8.11 12.61 2.84
C ARG A 71 6.89 11.83 3.34
N GLY A 72 7.03 11.01 4.37
CA GLY A 72 5.97 10.12 4.86
C GLY A 72 5.83 8.83 4.06
N LEU A 73 4.78 8.06 4.39
CA LEU A 73 4.47 6.78 3.76
C LEU A 73 3.41 6.98 2.67
N GLU A 74 3.59 6.35 1.52
CA GLU A 74 2.63 6.35 0.42
C GLU A 74 2.15 4.94 0.12
N TYR A 75 0.93 4.80 -0.39
CA TYR A 75 0.33 3.54 -0.80
C TYR A 75 -0.10 3.60 -2.27
N LEU A 76 0.16 2.53 -3.00
CA LEU A 76 -0.23 2.42 -4.41
C LEU A 76 -1.70 2.00 -4.52
N GLY A 77 -2.48 2.77 -5.29
CA GLY A 77 -3.85 2.42 -5.66
C GLY A 77 -3.90 1.52 -6.90
N THR A 78 -5.04 0.85 -7.10
CA THR A 78 -5.35 0.08 -8.32
C THR A 78 -5.37 0.93 -9.60
N ASP A 79 -5.47 2.25 -9.47
CA ASP A 79 -5.38 3.24 -10.55
C ASP A 79 -3.93 3.61 -10.93
N GLY A 80 -2.93 3.05 -10.23
CA GLY A 80 -1.52 3.29 -10.46
C GLY A 80 -0.97 4.57 -9.82
N ASN A 81 -1.79 5.26 -9.00
CA ASN A 81 -1.39 6.46 -8.28
C ASN A 81 -0.88 6.13 -6.88
N TRP A 82 0.06 6.95 -6.39
CA TRP A 82 0.56 6.86 -5.02
C TRP A 82 -0.14 7.89 -4.14
N TYR A 83 -0.71 7.42 -3.04
CA TYR A 83 -1.49 8.21 -2.09
C TYR A 83 -0.77 8.29 -0.75
N GLN A 84 -0.63 9.49 -0.19
CA GLN A 84 -0.06 9.67 1.14
C GLN A 84 -0.93 9.03 2.21
N GLU A 85 -0.33 8.39 3.21
CA GLU A 85 -1.07 7.76 4.31
C GLU A 85 -2.03 8.73 5.03
N SER A 86 -1.65 10.02 5.09
CA SER A 86 -2.45 11.09 5.70
C SER A 86 -3.83 11.25 5.06
N VAL A 87 -4.02 10.94 3.77
CA VAL A 87 -5.33 11.06 3.10
C VAL A 87 -6.15 9.77 3.16
N LEU A 88 -5.60 8.68 3.70
CA LEU A 88 -6.25 7.36 3.72
C LEU A 88 -6.96 7.04 5.03
N LYS A 89 -6.77 7.88 6.06
CA LYS A 89 -7.34 7.67 7.40
C LYS A 89 -8.49 8.66 7.63
N GLU A 90 -9.69 8.14 7.84
CA GLU A 90 -10.90 8.95 8.07
C GLU A 90 -10.84 9.74 9.38
N PHE A 91 -10.24 9.15 10.41
CA PHE A 91 -10.11 9.76 11.73
C PHE A 91 -8.63 9.90 12.11
N TYR A 92 -8.31 11.01 12.77
CA TYR A 92 -7.05 11.17 13.48
C TYR A 92 -6.99 10.29 14.72
N LYS A 93 -5.81 10.16 15.33
CA LYS A 93 -5.62 9.34 16.53
C LYS A 93 -6.44 9.81 17.74
N ASP A 94 -6.79 11.09 17.78
CA ASP A 94 -7.64 11.68 18.81
C ASP A 94 -9.15 11.52 18.55
N GLY A 95 -9.53 10.84 17.45
CA GLY A 95 -10.91 10.61 17.05
C GLY A 95 -11.55 11.74 16.25
N SER A 96 -10.84 12.85 16.01
CA SER A 96 -11.36 13.93 15.17
C SER A 96 -11.37 13.53 13.68
N ILE A 97 -12.33 14.05 12.92
CA ILE A 97 -12.47 13.77 11.47
C ILE A 97 -11.29 14.40 10.73
N ASN A 98 -10.71 13.64 9.81
CA ASN A 98 -9.70 14.13 8.90
C ASN A 98 -10.33 14.85 7.70
N PRO A 99 -10.17 16.18 7.56
CA PRO A 99 -10.74 16.92 6.42
C PRO A 99 -10.07 16.58 5.08
N LEU A 100 -8.93 15.89 5.09
CA LEU A 100 -8.21 15.45 3.91
C LEU A 100 -8.50 13.98 3.55
N PHE A 101 -9.45 13.34 4.26
CA PHE A 101 -9.78 11.95 3.97
C PHE A 101 -10.30 11.79 2.54
N ASN A 102 -9.67 10.87 1.82
CA ASN A 102 -10.04 10.46 0.48
C ASN A 102 -10.50 9.00 0.52
N GLU A 103 -11.82 8.81 0.62
CA GLU A 103 -12.44 7.49 0.69
C GLU A 103 -12.08 6.62 -0.52
N SER A 104 -12.07 7.21 -1.73
CA SER A 104 -11.75 6.49 -2.96
C SER A 104 -10.31 5.98 -2.94
N ALA A 105 -9.35 6.82 -2.55
CA ALA A 105 -7.96 6.42 -2.40
C ALA A 105 -7.79 5.33 -1.31
N SER A 106 -8.54 5.45 -0.20
CA SER A 106 -8.53 4.43 0.84
C SER A 106 -8.94 3.06 0.27
N LYS A 107 -10.09 2.99 -0.42
CA LYS A 107 -10.57 1.76 -1.07
C LYS A 107 -9.59 1.24 -2.13
N MET A 108 -9.08 2.11 -3.02
CA MET A 108 -8.15 1.72 -4.09
C MET A 108 -6.82 1.14 -3.57
N THR A 109 -6.38 1.54 -2.38
CA THR A 109 -5.15 1.01 -1.77
C THR A 109 -5.35 -0.28 -0.96
N HIS A 110 -6.58 -0.79 -0.86
CA HIS A 110 -6.92 -2.09 -0.24
C HIS A 110 -7.23 -3.10 -1.36
N ILE A 111 -6.20 -3.74 -1.90
CA ILE A 111 -6.29 -4.49 -3.16
C ILE A 111 -6.67 -5.96 -2.86
N PRO A 112 -7.83 -6.45 -3.33
CA PRO A 112 -8.27 -7.82 -3.09
C PRO A 112 -7.27 -8.87 -3.60
N LEU A 113 -7.00 -9.90 -2.79
CA LEU A 113 -6.40 -11.14 -3.27
C LEU A 113 -7.49 -12.02 -3.88
N GLY A 114 -7.29 -12.48 -5.12
CA GLY A 114 -8.28 -13.31 -5.83
C GLY A 114 -9.40 -12.53 -6.53
N GLY A 115 -9.29 -11.21 -6.67
CA GLY A 115 -10.19 -10.36 -7.43
C GLY A 115 -9.93 -10.38 -8.94
N GLY A 116 -9.84 -11.58 -9.53
CA GLY A 116 -9.87 -11.82 -10.96
C GLY A 116 -11.07 -12.70 -11.28
N LYS A 117 -12.19 -12.07 -11.67
CA LYS A 117 -13.18 -12.69 -12.54
C LYS A 117 -13.56 -11.69 -13.61
#